data_AF-A0A971Q306-F1
#
_entry.id   AF-A0A971Q306-F1
#
_cell.length_a   1.000
_cell.length_b   1.000
_cell.length_c   1.000
_cell.angle_alpha   90.00
_cell.angle_beta   90.00
_cell.angle_gamma   90.00
#
_symmetry.space_group_name_H-M   'P 1'
#
loop_
_entity.id
_entity.type
_entity.pdbx_description
1 polymer ?
#
loop_
_entity_poly.entity_id
_entity_poly.type
_entity_poly.pdbx_seq_one_letter_code
_entity_poly.pdbx_strand_id
1 'polypeptide(L)'
;MKTILTVVVGTFLLLTVAGSAITVDTVPVGDPGNTADTTGHGAVPYSYNIGTYEVTAGQYCEFLNAVAKTDTHALYNANMWSSTYGCKIERTGSPDDYRYSVASDYANRPVNYVSFWDAC
;
A
#
# COMPACT_ATOMS: atom_id res chain seq x y z
N MET A 1 44.94 11.28 44.47
CA MET A 1 44.59 11.22 43.04
C MET A 1 43.09 11.01 42.93
N LYS A 2 42.33 11.99 42.42
CA LYS A 2 40.87 11.95 42.27
C LYS A 2 40.56 11.83 40.79
N THR A 3 40.09 10.65 40.36
CA THR A 3 39.67 10.41 38.98
C THR A 3 38.21 10.86 38.84
N ILE A 4 37.95 11.86 37.99
CA ILE A 4 36.60 12.32 37.67
C ILE A 4 36.16 11.55 36.42
N LEU A 5 35.12 10.72 36.55
CA LEU A 5 34.41 10.12 35.40
C LEU A 5 33.42 11.15 34.87
N THR A 6 33.60 11.59 33.64
CA THR A 6 32.60 12.40 32.92
C THR A 6 31.64 11.44 32.21
N VAL A 7 30.37 11.41 32.63
CA VAL A 7 29.30 10.68 31.93
C VAL A 7 28.67 11.63 30.93
N VAL A 8 28.82 11.34 29.63
CA VAL A 8 28.11 12.04 28.56
C VAL A 8 26.74 11.36 28.40
N VAL A 9 25.67 12.03 28.83
CA VAL A 9 24.29 11.58 28.58
C VAL A 9 23.92 12.04 27.17
N GLY A 10 23.98 11.13 26.19
CA GLY A 10 23.51 11.38 24.83
C GLY A 10 21.98 11.36 24.78
N THR A 11 21.37 12.49 24.45
CA THR A 11 19.92 12.59 24.24
C THR A 11 19.55 11.80 22.98
N PHE A 12 18.84 10.69 23.12
CA PHE A 12 18.30 9.93 22.00
C PHE A 12 17.01 10.62 21.53
N LEU A 13 17.05 11.30 20.38
CA LEU A 13 15.86 11.88 19.78
C LEU A 13 15.01 10.74 19.17
N LEU A 14 13.93 10.37 19.85
CA LEU A 14 12.91 9.48 19.30
C LEU A 14 12.15 10.24 18.21
N LEU A 15 12.56 10.06 16.95
CA LEU A 15 11.77 10.47 15.78
C LEU A 15 10.52 9.58 15.74
N THR A 16 9.37 10.18 16.00
CA THR A 16 8.07 9.53 15.76
C THR A 16 7.85 9.48 14.25
N VAL A 17 7.97 8.29 13.66
CA VAL A 17 7.43 8.05 12.31
C VAL A 17 5.91 8.04 12.43
N ALA A 18 5.28 9.13 11.97
CA ALA A 18 3.84 9.13 11.75
C ALA A 18 3.56 8.16 10.58
N GLY A 19 2.95 7.02 10.87
CA GLY A 19 2.37 6.18 9.82
C GLY A 19 1.09 6.85 9.33
N SER A 20 1.03 7.22 8.06
CA SER A 20 -0.25 7.56 7.43
C SER A 20 -1.10 6.30 7.41
N ALA A 21 -2.21 6.32 8.15
CA ALA A 21 -3.20 5.25 8.02
C ALA A 21 -3.84 5.36 6.62
N ILE A 22 -3.60 4.37 5.77
CA ILE A 22 -4.34 4.25 4.52
C ILE A 22 -5.81 3.96 4.87
N THR A 23 -6.72 4.80 4.38
CA THR A 23 -8.15 4.57 4.53
C THR A 23 -8.67 3.99 3.23
N VAL A 24 -9.32 2.83 3.29
CA VAL A 24 -10.02 2.22 2.14
C VAL A 24 -11.50 2.27 2.44
N ASP A 25 -12.23 3.05 1.64
CA ASP A 25 -13.68 3.17 1.78
C ASP A 25 -14.34 1.85 1.37
N THR A 26 -15.25 1.39 2.23
CA THR A 26 -16.00 0.16 1.97
C THR A 26 -17.48 0.37 2.23
N VAL A 27 -18.30 -0.42 1.56
CA VAL A 27 -19.75 -0.47 1.74
C VAL A 27 -20.20 -1.87 2.16
N PRO A 28 -21.20 -1.98 3.04
CA PRO A 28 -21.74 -3.28 3.44
C PRO A 28 -22.57 -3.90 2.32
N VAL A 29 -22.34 -5.18 2.08
CA VAL A 29 -23.20 -6.06 1.26
C VAL A 29 -24.02 -6.92 2.23
N GLY A 30 -25.33 -6.68 2.24
CA GLY A 30 -26.22 -7.06 3.35
C GLY A 30 -27.33 -8.06 3.03
N ASP A 31 -27.24 -8.82 1.95
CA ASP A 31 -28.24 -9.83 1.54
C ASP A 31 -27.72 -11.27 1.70
N PRO A 32 -27.43 -11.72 2.94
CA PRO A 32 -26.92 -13.07 3.17
C PRO A 32 -27.98 -14.12 2.84
N GLY A 33 -27.53 -15.22 2.24
CA GLY A 33 -28.41 -16.33 1.82
C GLY A 33 -29.04 -16.12 0.45
N ASN A 34 -28.50 -15.23 -0.38
CA ASN A 34 -28.97 -15.05 -1.76
C ASN A 34 -28.81 -16.36 -2.56
N THR A 35 -29.81 -16.64 -3.41
CA THR A 35 -29.79 -17.83 -4.27
C THR A 35 -28.65 -17.73 -5.30
N ALA A 36 -28.04 -18.86 -5.62
CA ALA A 36 -27.10 -18.97 -6.73
C ALA A 36 -27.80 -18.72 -8.08
N ASP A 37 -27.02 -18.34 -9.09
CA ASP A 37 -27.49 -18.28 -10.46
C ASP A 37 -27.73 -19.69 -11.06
N THR A 38 -28.10 -19.75 -12.34
CA THR A 38 -28.38 -21.02 -13.04
C THR A 38 -27.17 -21.91 -13.23
N THR A 39 -25.95 -21.39 -13.00
CA THR A 39 -24.71 -22.17 -13.02
C THR A 39 -24.38 -22.77 -11.65
N GLY A 40 -25.12 -22.39 -10.61
CA GLY A 40 -24.89 -22.81 -9.23
C GLY A 40 -23.85 -21.97 -8.49
N HIS A 41 -23.51 -20.78 -9.00
CA HIS A 41 -22.52 -19.87 -8.40
C HIS A 41 -23.16 -18.58 -7.87
N GLY A 42 -22.44 -17.88 -6.98
CA GLY A 42 -22.82 -16.56 -6.48
C GLY A 42 -23.68 -16.52 -5.22
N ALA A 43 -24.02 -17.66 -4.60
CA ALA A 43 -24.67 -17.68 -3.29
C ALA A 43 -23.68 -17.33 -2.17
N VAL A 44 -24.02 -16.35 -1.32
CA VAL A 44 -23.18 -15.88 -0.22
C VAL A 44 -23.95 -15.96 1.10
N PRO A 45 -23.52 -16.77 2.09
CA PRO A 45 -24.30 -17.00 3.30
C PRO A 45 -24.08 -15.95 4.41
N TYR A 46 -23.26 -14.92 4.18
CA TYR A 46 -22.89 -13.92 5.18
C TYR A 46 -22.79 -12.51 4.59
N SER A 47 -22.96 -11.50 5.45
CA SER A 47 -22.69 -10.11 5.09
C SER A 47 -21.19 -9.81 5.11
N TYR A 48 -20.74 -8.96 4.20
CA TYR A 48 -19.34 -8.54 4.10
C TYR A 48 -19.24 -7.08 3.68
N ASN A 49 -18.05 -6.51 3.70
CA ASN A 49 -17.80 -5.18 3.14
C ASN A 49 -16.98 -5.32 1.87
N ILE A 50 -17.27 -4.51 0.86
CA ILE A 50 -16.50 -4.43 -0.38
C ILE A 50 -16.04 -3.00 -0.60
N GLY A 51 -14.88 -2.83 -1.24
CA GLY A 51 -14.37 -1.50 -1.61
C GLY A 51 -15.41 -0.71 -2.38
N THR A 52 -15.66 0.53 -1.96
CA THR A 52 -16.55 1.45 -2.69
C THR A 52 -15.93 1.90 -4.00
N TYR A 53 -14.61 1.98 -4.03
CA TYR A 53 -13.79 2.39 -5.17
C TYR A 53 -12.63 1.40 -5.37
N GLU A 54 -11.98 1.50 -6.52
CA GLU A 54 -10.71 0.83 -6.77
C GLU A 54 -9.61 1.39 -5.86
N VAL A 55 -8.61 0.56 -5.54
CA VAL A 55 -7.43 1.01 -4.79
C VAL A 55 -6.70 2.09 -5.58
N THR A 56 -6.41 3.22 -4.94
CA THR A 56 -5.76 4.35 -5.60
C THR A 56 -4.25 4.16 -5.73
N ALA A 57 -3.65 4.86 -6.69
CA ALA A 57 -2.20 4.92 -6.84
C ALA A 57 -1.51 5.45 -5.57
N GLY A 58 -2.14 6.38 -4.84
CA GLY A 58 -1.65 6.86 -3.54
C GLY A 58 -1.66 5.78 -2.46
N GLN A 59 -2.77 5.06 -2.31
CA GLN A 59 -2.86 3.95 -1.35
C GLN A 59 -1.86 2.84 -1.67
N TYR A 60 -1.69 2.49 -2.95
CA TYR A 60 -0.71 1.49 -3.37
C TYR A 60 0.73 1.99 -3.19
N CYS A 61 1.00 3.28 -3.37
CA CYS A 61 2.32 3.88 -3.10
C CYS A 61 2.70 3.79 -1.62
N GLU A 62 1.76 4.04 -0.70
CA GLU A 62 1.96 3.85 0.74
C GLU A 62 2.23 2.37 1.07
N PHE A 63 1.48 1.44 0.46
CA PHE A 63 1.73 0.00 0.59
C PHE A 63 3.15 -0.39 0.13
N LEU A 64 3.58 0.05 -1.05
CA LEU A 64 4.93 -0.20 -1.55
C LEU A 64 6.02 0.34 -0.61
N ASN A 65 5.85 1.55 -0.06
CA ASN A 65 6.79 2.12 0.91
C ASN A 65 6.86 1.31 2.21
N ALA A 66 5.78 0.62 2.59
CA ALA A 66 5.73 -0.21 3.79
C ALA A 66 6.43 -1.58 3.60
N VAL A 67 6.30 -2.21 2.43
CA VAL A 67 6.71 -3.62 2.24
C VAL A 67 7.77 -3.86 1.16
N ALA A 68 7.99 -2.91 0.25
CA ALA A 68 8.76 -3.13 -0.98
C ALA A 68 10.13 -2.42 -1.01
N LYS A 69 10.77 -2.17 0.14
CA LYS A 69 12.15 -1.60 0.16
C LYS A 69 13.17 -2.45 -0.60
N THR A 70 13.02 -3.77 -0.54
CA THR A 70 13.76 -4.73 -1.38
C THR A 70 12.95 -5.14 -2.61
N ASP A 71 11.62 -5.05 -2.53
CA ASP A 71 10.66 -5.49 -3.56
C ASP A 71 10.79 -6.99 -3.90
N THR A 72 10.94 -7.83 -2.87
CA THR A 72 11.15 -9.29 -2.98
C THR A 72 10.04 -9.99 -3.76
N HIS A 73 8.82 -9.44 -3.75
CA HIS A 73 7.66 -9.99 -4.44
C HIS A 73 7.40 -9.35 -5.81
N ALA A 74 8.27 -8.44 -6.27
CA ALA A 74 8.13 -7.72 -7.53
C ALA A 74 6.77 -6.97 -7.66
N LEU A 75 6.32 -6.38 -6.55
CA LEU A 75 5.06 -5.64 -6.42
C LEU A 75 5.04 -4.35 -7.25
N TYR A 76 6.22 -3.82 -7.58
CA TYR A 76 6.36 -2.67 -8.44
C TYR A 76 6.68 -3.07 -9.88
N ASN A 77 5.82 -2.63 -10.80
CA ASN A 77 6.07 -2.72 -12.23
C ASN A 77 6.66 -1.40 -12.75
N ALA A 78 7.79 -1.44 -13.48
CA ALA A 78 8.41 -0.23 -14.02
C ALA A 78 7.48 0.60 -14.94
N ASN A 79 6.49 -0.04 -15.57
CA ASN A 79 5.48 0.64 -16.38
C ASN A 79 4.50 1.49 -15.56
N MET A 80 4.41 1.31 -14.23
CA MET A 80 3.69 2.23 -13.35
C MET A 80 4.18 3.67 -13.55
N TRP A 81 5.49 3.87 -13.73
CA TRP A 81 6.09 5.16 -14.05
C TRP A 81 6.17 5.41 -15.56
N SER A 82 6.84 4.52 -16.29
CA SER A 82 7.36 4.81 -17.64
C SER A 82 6.28 4.82 -18.72
N SER A 83 5.19 4.09 -18.54
CA SER A 83 4.11 4.04 -19.53
C SER A 83 3.32 5.34 -19.53
N THR A 84 2.93 5.85 -20.70
CA THR A 84 1.98 6.97 -20.81
C THR A 84 0.65 6.68 -20.10
N TYR A 85 0.27 5.41 -19.98
CA TYR A 85 -0.95 4.97 -19.29
C TYR A 85 -0.71 4.52 -17.84
N GLY A 86 0.51 4.63 -17.32
CA GLY A 86 0.86 4.25 -15.94
C GLY A 86 0.19 5.10 -14.86
N CYS A 87 0.04 4.52 -13.67
CA CYS A 87 -0.48 5.16 -12.47
C CYS A 87 0.45 6.22 -11.86
N LYS A 88 1.65 6.41 -12.43
CA LYS A 88 2.67 7.39 -12.06
C LYS A 88 3.18 7.25 -10.63
N ILE A 89 3.36 6.01 -10.20
CA ILE A 89 4.22 5.69 -9.08
C ILE A 89 5.65 5.56 -9.61
N GLU A 90 6.56 6.40 -9.11
CA GLU A 90 7.99 6.36 -9.39
C GLU A 90 8.71 5.61 -8.26
N ARG A 91 9.61 4.69 -8.64
CA ARG A 91 10.57 4.05 -7.72
C ARG A 91 11.94 4.68 -7.86
N THR A 92 12.52 5.08 -6.73
CA THR A 92 13.90 5.59 -6.63
C THR A 92 14.70 4.75 -5.63
N GLY A 93 16.03 4.92 -5.62
CA GLY A 93 16.92 4.16 -4.74
C GLY A 93 17.44 2.86 -5.36
N SER A 94 17.88 1.95 -4.51
CA SER A 94 18.45 0.65 -4.87
C SER A 94 17.77 -0.47 -4.08
N PRO A 95 17.96 -1.76 -4.42
CA PRO A 95 17.50 -2.84 -3.57
C PRO A 95 17.89 -2.61 -2.10
N ASP A 96 16.97 -2.92 -1.20
CA ASP A 96 17.01 -2.69 0.26
C ASP A 96 16.80 -1.23 0.72
N ASP A 97 16.74 -0.26 -0.19
CA ASP A 97 16.37 1.15 0.09
C ASP A 97 15.52 1.75 -1.04
N TYR A 98 14.63 0.95 -1.65
CA TYR A 98 13.67 1.51 -2.60
C TYR A 98 12.68 2.42 -1.90
N ARG A 99 12.36 3.53 -2.57
CA ARG A 99 11.38 4.52 -2.15
C ARG A 99 10.43 4.81 -3.29
N TYR A 100 9.17 4.99 -2.93
CA TYR A 100 8.10 5.17 -3.89
C TYR A 100 7.42 6.52 -3.67
N SER A 101 7.10 7.19 -4.77
CA SER A 101 6.30 8.42 -4.75
C SER A 101 5.32 8.41 -5.91
N VAL A 102 4.16 9.02 -5.72
CA VAL A 102 3.12 9.13 -6.76
C VAL A 102 2.98 10.59 -7.20
N ALA A 103 2.83 10.81 -8.51
CA ALA A 103 2.50 12.14 -9.02
C ALA A 103 1.16 12.62 -8.42
N SER A 104 1.13 13.85 -7.90
CA SER A 104 -0.02 14.34 -7.11
C SER A 104 -1.35 14.33 -7.88
N ASP A 105 -1.31 14.57 -9.18
CA ASP A 105 -2.48 14.54 -10.08
C ASP A 105 -2.97 13.12 -10.42
N TYR A 106 -2.21 12.09 -10.02
CA TYR A 106 -2.54 10.66 -10.16
C TYR A 106 -2.90 9.98 -8.84
N ALA A 107 -2.61 10.58 -7.69
CA ALA A 107 -2.74 9.94 -6.38
C ALA A 107 -4.14 9.35 -6.10
N ASN A 108 -5.21 9.97 -6.61
CA ASN A 108 -6.60 9.54 -6.42
C ASN A 108 -7.17 8.75 -7.61
N ARG A 109 -6.32 8.31 -8.55
CA ARG A 109 -6.71 7.46 -9.68
C ARG A 109 -6.47 5.98 -9.32
N PRO A 110 -7.20 5.04 -9.94
CA PRO A 110 -6.95 3.61 -9.74
C PRO A 110 -5.51 3.23 -10.04
N VAL A 111 -4.92 2.40 -9.19
CA VAL A 111 -3.62 1.78 -9.50
C VAL A 111 -3.78 0.83 -10.68
N ASN A 112 -2.79 0.80 -11.56
CA ASN A 112 -2.72 -0.13 -12.69
C ASN A 112 -1.31 -0.70 -12.83
N TYR A 113 -1.10 -1.61 -13.79
CA TYR A 113 0.09 -2.47 -13.87
C TYR A 113 0.30 -3.36 -12.64
N VAL A 114 -0.80 -3.73 -11.99
CA VAL A 114 -0.87 -4.73 -10.93
C VAL A 114 -1.35 -6.06 -11.50
N SER A 115 -0.72 -7.14 -11.09
CA SER A 115 -1.14 -8.52 -11.38
C SER A 115 -2.11 -9.02 -10.31
N PHE A 116 -2.73 -10.17 -10.57
CA PHE A 116 -3.55 -10.86 -9.57
C PHE A 116 -2.76 -11.15 -8.28
N TRP A 117 -1.48 -11.51 -8.40
CA TRP A 117 -0.63 -11.85 -7.26
C TRP A 117 -0.22 -10.64 -6.42
N ASP A 118 -0.18 -9.45 -7.03
CA ASP A 118 0.10 -8.21 -6.31
C ASP A 118 -1.09 -7.76 -5.44
N ALA A 119 -2.27 -8.33 -5.68
CA ALA A 119 -3.52 -8.00 -5.00
C ALA A 119 -3.96 -9.04 -3.95
N CYS A 120 -3.18 -10.12 -3.77
CA CYS A 120 -3.46 -11.21 -2.81
C CYS A 120 -2.60 -11.07 -1.54
#